data_AF-A0A962XBK8-F1
#
_entry.id   AF-A0A962XBK8-F1
#
_cell.length_a   1.000
_cell.length_b   1.000
_cell.length_c   1.000
_cell.angle_alpha   90.00
_cell.angle_beta   90.00
_cell.angle_gamma   90.00
#
_symmetry.space_group_name_H-M   'P 1'
#
loop_
_entity.id
_entity.type
_entity.pdbx_description
1 polymer ?
#
loop_
_entity_poly.entity_id
_entity_poly.type
_entity_poly.pdbx_seq_one_letter_code
_entity_poly.pdbx_strand_id
1 'polypeptide(L)'
;MADSITNILVVGIGGQGVMTAAEMLARTALNQGFDVKKTEVAGMAQRGGVVSSHVRFGAKVYSPQIDPGEADLLIGFEAAEALRWLPHLRPTGVAMVNTLRLAPPVVSAGLYDYPADPIAELAASGIEVHAFNAGAIADGLGNAKLVNTIMLGAISDHLPFPAEVLKECIIEGFRAYKPKLADINAQAFDAGRTAGQVA
;
A
#
# COMPACT_ATOMS: atom_id res chain seq x y z
N MET A 1 -16.87 -21.73 -6.29
CA MET A 1 -16.51 -20.39 -5.79
C MET A 1 -15.52 -19.85 -6.80
N ALA A 2 -15.82 -18.74 -7.46
CA ALA A 2 -15.09 -18.32 -8.65
C ALA A 2 -13.60 -18.06 -8.33
N ASP A 3 -12.76 -18.40 -9.31
CA ASP A 3 -11.31 -18.21 -9.42
C ASP A 3 -10.90 -16.72 -9.39
N SER A 4 -11.45 -15.90 -8.49
CA SER A 4 -11.23 -14.45 -8.52
C SER A 4 -9.81 -14.11 -8.08
N ILE A 5 -9.06 -13.50 -8.98
CA ILE A 5 -7.75 -12.91 -8.69
C ILE A 5 -7.95 -11.63 -7.90
N THR A 6 -7.24 -11.50 -6.78
CA THR A 6 -7.11 -10.25 -6.05
C THR A 6 -5.96 -9.44 -6.66
N ASN A 7 -6.25 -8.21 -7.06
CA ASN A 7 -5.34 -7.26 -7.66
C ASN A 7 -5.09 -6.09 -6.71
N ILE A 8 -3.87 -5.95 -6.20
CA ILE A 8 -3.46 -4.86 -5.33
C ILE A 8 -2.38 -4.04 -6.01
N LEU A 9 -2.65 -2.75 -6.18
CA LEU A 9 -1.69 -1.78 -6.71
C LEU A 9 -1.13 -0.95 -5.56
N VAL A 10 0.19 -1.01 -5.36
CA VAL A 10 0.90 -0.27 -4.30
C VAL A 10 1.75 0.80 -4.94
N VAL A 11 1.54 2.06 -4.61
CA VAL A 11 2.18 3.21 -5.29
C VAL A 11 2.72 4.21 -4.29
N GLY A 12 3.74 4.95 -4.69
CA GLY A 12 4.27 6.05 -3.89
C GLY A 12 5.66 6.47 -4.32
N ILE A 13 6.41 7.00 -3.38
CA ILE A 13 7.73 7.57 -3.59
C ILE A 13 8.81 6.66 -2.97
N GLY A 14 9.95 6.56 -3.66
CA GLY A 14 11.10 5.80 -3.19
C GLY A 14 11.51 6.18 -1.77
N GLY A 15 11.70 5.19 -0.90
CA GLY A 15 12.06 5.36 0.51
C GLY A 15 10.91 5.15 1.50
N GLN A 16 9.65 5.08 1.06
CA GLN A 16 8.49 4.91 1.94
C GLN A 16 8.15 3.44 2.28
N GLY A 17 8.89 2.48 1.72
CA GLY A 17 8.64 1.05 1.94
C GLY A 17 7.57 0.43 1.03
N VAL A 18 7.22 1.07 -0.09
CA VAL A 18 6.27 0.56 -1.12
C VAL A 18 6.60 -0.87 -1.55
N MET A 19 7.83 -1.12 -2.01
CA MET A 19 8.27 -2.44 -2.45
C MET A 19 8.24 -3.46 -1.32
N THR A 20 8.63 -3.06 -0.10
CA THR A 20 8.58 -3.93 1.07
C THR A 20 7.14 -4.30 1.42
N ALA A 21 6.20 -3.36 1.32
CA ALA A 21 4.79 -3.64 1.56
C ALA A 21 4.24 -4.64 0.53
N ALA A 22 4.52 -4.41 -0.75
CA ALA A 22 4.14 -5.32 -1.83
C ALA A 22 4.75 -6.73 -1.66
N GLU A 23 6.00 -6.81 -1.21
CA GLU A 23 6.67 -8.08 -0.91
C GLU A 23 6.01 -8.82 0.25
N MET A 24 5.66 -8.13 1.33
CA MET A 24 4.97 -8.74 2.47
C MET A 24 3.59 -9.27 2.08
N LEU A 25 2.84 -8.54 1.24
CA LEU A 25 1.57 -9.01 0.68
C LEU A 25 1.75 -10.27 -0.16
N ALA A 26 2.71 -10.24 -1.10
CA ALA A 26 2.99 -11.37 -1.98
C ALA A 26 3.40 -12.62 -1.19
N ARG A 27 4.28 -12.45 -0.19
CA ARG A 27 4.72 -13.54 0.69
C ARG A 27 3.58 -14.09 1.53
N THR A 28 2.74 -13.23 2.09
CA THR A 28 1.57 -13.65 2.87
C THR A 28 0.62 -14.47 2.00
N ALA A 29 0.32 -14.00 0.78
CA ALA A 29 -0.52 -14.72 -0.16
C ALA A 29 0.08 -16.08 -0.58
N LEU A 30 1.40 -16.15 -0.82
CA LEU A 30 2.09 -17.41 -1.10
C LEU A 30 1.95 -18.40 0.07
N ASN A 31 2.11 -17.94 1.31
CA ASN A 31 1.96 -18.76 2.50
C ASN A 31 0.52 -19.28 2.68
N GLN A 32 -0.47 -18.53 2.19
CA GLN A 32 -1.87 -18.94 2.15
C GLN A 32 -2.22 -19.90 0.99
N GLY A 33 -1.22 -20.29 0.17
CA GLY A 33 -1.39 -21.27 -0.90
C GLY A 33 -1.87 -20.70 -2.23
N PHE A 34 -1.87 -19.38 -2.41
CA PHE A 34 -2.22 -18.74 -3.68
C PHE A 34 -1.07 -18.84 -4.71
N ASP A 35 -1.42 -18.89 -5.99
CA ASP A 35 -0.50 -18.54 -7.07
C ASP A 35 -0.35 -17.01 -7.07
N VAL A 36 0.89 -16.51 -7.04
CA VAL A 36 1.18 -15.09 -6.86
C VAL A 36 2.10 -14.59 -7.97
N LYS A 37 1.75 -13.44 -8.54
CA LYS A 37 2.63 -12.70 -9.44
C LYS A 37 2.76 -11.26 -9.01
N LYS A 38 4.00 -10.80 -8.99
CA LYS A 38 4.37 -9.44 -8.63
C LYS A 38 5.24 -8.86 -9.74
N THR A 39 4.98 -7.62 -10.11
CA THR A 39 5.92 -6.82 -10.89
C THR A 39 5.99 -5.42 -10.30
N GLU A 40 7.13 -4.78 -10.46
CA GLU A 40 7.34 -3.45 -9.92
C GLU A 40 8.18 -2.61 -10.88
N VAL A 41 7.82 -1.33 -10.93
CA VAL A 41 8.62 -0.29 -11.55
C VAL A 41 9.18 0.54 -10.42
N ALA A 42 10.44 0.31 -10.10
CA ALA A 42 11.23 1.33 -9.43
C ALA A 42 11.66 2.31 -10.51
N GLY A 43 11.22 3.56 -10.45
CA GLY A 43 11.77 4.61 -11.33
C GLY A 43 13.27 4.80 -11.09
N MET A 44 13.81 6.00 -11.34
CA MET A 44 15.16 6.38 -10.85
C MET A 44 15.20 6.52 -9.30
N ALA A 45 14.49 5.64 -8.59
CA ALA A 45 13.94 5.74 -7.25
C ALA A 45 14.93 5.40 -6.12
N GLN A 46 16.23 5.29 -6.41
CA GLN A 46 17.23 5.44 -5.36
C GLN A 46 17.29 6.89 -4.83
N ARG A 47 16.67 7.87 -5.53
CA ARG A 47 16.57 9.28 -5.11
C ARG A 47 15.16 9.87 -5.36
N GLY A 48 14.14 9.37 -4.65
CA GLY A 48 12.81 10.00 -4.61
C GLY A 48 11.93 9.80 -5.84
N GLY A 49 12.33 8.98 -6.80
CA GLY A 49 11.48 8.64 -7.95
C GLY A 49 10.19 7.90 -7.55
N VAL A 50 9.22 7.94 -8.46
CA VAL A 50 7.97 7.19 -8.40
C VAL A 50 8.24 5.69 -8.35
N VAL A 51 7.47 4.98 -7.53
CA VAL A 51 7.45 3.52 -7.42
C VAL A 51 6.03 3.03 -7.57
N SER A 52 5.84 1.99 -8.38
CA SER A 52 4.58 1.24 -8.48
C SER A 52 4.85 -0.26 -8.41
N SER A 53 4.07 -0.98 -7.62
CA SER A 53 4.13 -2.43 -7.48
C SER A 53 2.75 -3.02 -7.69
N HIS A 54 2.64 -3.93 -8.66
CA HIS A 54 1.45 -4.71 -8.93
C HIS A 54 1.58 -6.05 -8.21
N VAL A 55 0.61 -6.40 -7.37
CA VAL A 55 0.55 -7.67 -6.66
C VAL A 55 -0.76 -8.35 -7.03
N ARG A 56 -0.66 -9.52 -7.67
CA ARG A 56 -1.81 -10.30 -8.12
C ARG A 56 -1.74 -11.70 -7.52
N PHE A 57 -2.83 -12.16 -6.92
CA PHE A 57 -2.86 -13.50 -6.33
C PHE A 57 -4.25 -14.13 -6.37
N GLY A 58 -4.30 -15.45 -6.49
CA GLY A 58 -5.54 -16.23 -6.52
C GLY A 58 -5.22 -17.71 -6.81
N ALA A 59 -6.20 -18.47 -7.32
CA ALA A 59 -5.96 -19.89 -7.63
C ALA A 59 -4.93 -20.09 -8.74
N LYS A 60 -4.98 -19.26 -9.80
CA LYS A 60 -4.04 -19.29 -10.90
C LYS A 60 -3.87 -17.92 -11.54
N VAL A 61 -2.68 -17.34 -11.47
CA VAL A 61 -2.39 -16.04 -12.06
C VAL A 61 -1.59 -16.27 -13.34
N TYR A 62 -1.84 -15.51 -14.41
CA TYR A 62 -1.11 -15.66 -15.69
C TYR A 62 -0.16 -14.51 -15.96
N SER A 63 -0.55 -13.27 -15.65
CA SER A 63 0.25 -12.05 -15.83
C SER A 63 0.48 -11.34 -14.49
N PRO A 64 1.65 -10.71 -14.27
CA PRO A 64 1.89 -9.88 -13.09
C PRO A 64 1.28 -8.47 -13.20
N GLN A 65 0.97 -8.00 -14.42
CA GLN A 65 0.47 -6.63 -14.65
C GLN A 65 -1.01 -6.54 -14.29
N ILE A 66 -1.43 -5.46 -13.63
CA ILE A 66 -2.85 -5.12 -13.42
C ILE A 66 -3.24 -4.11 -14.50
N ASP A 67 -4.34 -4.39 -15.21
CA ASP A 67 -4.85 -3.51 -16.25
C ASP A 67 -5.66 -2.35 -15.67
N PRO A 68 -5.84 -1.24 -16.41
CA PRO A 68 -6.68 -0.13 -15.97
C PRO A 68 -8.10 -0.58 -15.60
N GLY A 69 -8.63 -0.07 -14.49
CA GLY A 69 -9.95 -0.44 -13.97
C GLY A 69 -10.06 -1.84 -13.35
N GLU A 70 -8.95 -2.55 -13.11
CA GLU A 70 -8.97 -3.91 -12.56
C GLU A 70 -8.43 -4.05 -11.13
N ALA A 71 -7.77 -3.03 -10.57
CA ALA A 71 -7.28 -3.13 -9.19
C ALA A 71 -8.46 -3.17 -8.22
N ASP A 72 -8.44 -4.11 -7.28
CA ASP A 72 -9.40 -4.19 -6.17
C ASP A 72 -9.03 -3.18 -5.08
N LEU A 73 -7.72 -3.01 -4.87
CA LEU A 73 -7.15 -2.12 -3.85
C LEU A 73 -6.04 -1.28 -4.45
N LEU A 74 -6.09 0.03 -4.18
CA LEU A 74 -5.01 0.98 -4.43
C LEU A 74 -4.43 1.45 -3.10
N ILE A 75 -3.18 1.10 -2.82
CA ILE A 75 -2.46 1.54 -1.63
C ILE A 75 -1.53 2.69 -2.03
N GLY A 76 -1.95 3.91 -1.72
CA GLY A 76 -1.18 5.13 -1.98
C GLY A 76 -0.32 5.51 -0.78
N PHE A 77 1.00 5.41 -0.90
CA PHE A 77 1.93 5.93 0.11
C PHE A 77 2.12 7.46 0.02
N GLU A 78 1.62 8.07 -1.05
CA GLU A 78 1.65 9.52 -1.33
C GLU A 78 0.37 9.88 -2.11
N ALA A 79 -0.27 10.99 -1.76
CA ALA A 79 -1.62 11.32 -2.24
C ALA A 79 -1.68 11.69 -3.73
N ALA A 80 -0.70 12.43 -4.27
CA ALA A 80 -0.67 12.74 -5.70
C ALA A 80 -0.39 11.48 -6.54
N GLU A 81 0.42 10.55 -6.02
CA GLU A 81 0.63 9.26 -6.67
C GLU A 81 -0.64 8.39 -6.65
N ALA A 82 -1.38 8.39 -5.55
CA ALA A 82 -2.68 7.72 -5.48
C ALA A 82 -3.65 8.29 -6.54
N LEU A 83 -3.77 9.62 -6.63
CA LEU A 83 -4.59 10.29 -7.64
C LEU A 83 -4.15 9.93 -9.06
N ARG A 84 -2.83 9.92 -9.34
CA ARG A 84 -2.27 9.58 -10.65
C ARG A 84 -2.62 8.16 -11.09
N TRP A 85 -2.70 7.22 -10.15
CA TRP A 85 -3.01 5.81 -10.41
C TRP A 85 -4.49 5.46 -10.27
N LEU A 86 -5.35 6.40 -9.87
CA LEU A 86 -6.79 6.21 -9.75
C LEU A 86 -7.44 5.50 -10.96
N PRO A 87 -7.07 5.77 -12.23
CA PRO A 87 -7.67 5.06 -13.37
C PRO A 87 -7.42 3.54 -13.40
N HIS A 88 -6.51 3.00 -12.58
CA HIS A 88 -6.28 1.57 -12.44
C HIS A 88 -7.22 0.91 -11.43
N LEU A 89 -7.82 1.69 -10.54
CA LEU A 89 -8.76 1.20 -9.55
C LEU A 89 -10.10 0.91 -10.22
N ARG A 90 -10.65 -0.27 -9.94
CA ARG A 90 -11.99 -0.64 -10.44
C ARG A 90 -13.06 0.24 -9.76
N PRO A 91 -14.25 0.40 -10.36
CA PRO A 91 -15.34 1.21 -9.79
C PRO A 91 -15.77 0.80 -8.36
N THR A 92 -15.64 -0.48 -8.02
CA THR A 92 -15.96 -1.04 -6.70
C THR A 92 -14.70 -1.34 -5.87
N GLY A 93 -13.58 -0.70 -6.22
CA GLY A 93 -12.32 -0.83 -5.49
C GLY A 93 -12.25 0.15 -4.32
N VAL A 94 -11.21 0.00 -3.51
CA VAL A 94 -10.93 0.89 -2.39
C VAL A 94 -9.55 1.53 -2.54
N ALA A 95 -9.48 2.84 -2.35
CA ALA A 95 -8.22 3.58 -2.26
C ALA A 95 -7.87 3.82 -0.78
N MET A 96 -6.74 3.24 -0.35
CA MET A 96 -6.17 3.45 0.98
C MET A 96 -4.97 4.39 0.85
N VAL A 97 -5.07 5.62 1.35
CA VAL A 97 -4.15 6.70 1.01
C VAL A 97 -3.50 7.31 2.26
N ASN A 98 -2.17 7.31 2.26
CA ASN A 98 -1.38 8.06 3.22
C ASN A 98 -1.33 9.54 2.81
N THR A 99 -1.75 10.42 3.71
CA THR A 99 -1.80 11.87 3.46
C THR A 99 -0.47 12.59 3.75
N LEU A 100 0.56 11.87 4.20
CA LEU A 100 1.91 12.45 4.33
C LEU A 100 2.40 12.93 2.95
N ARG A 101 2.45 14.24 2.79
CA ARG A 101 2.92 14.88 1.56
C ARG A 101 4.43 14.74 1.42
N LEU A 102 4.87 14.11 0.33
CA LEU A 102 6.27 14.08 -0.09
C LEU A 102 6.33 14.49 -1.54
N ALA A 103 6.70 15.75 -1.78
CA ALA A 103 6.76 16.30 -3.13
C ALA A 103 7.70 15.45 -4.01
N PRO A 104 7.21 14.88 -5.13
CA PRO A 104 8.05 14.13 -6.05
C PRO A 104 9.19 15.02 -6.61
N PRO A 105 10.34 14.45 -7.02
CA PRO A 105 11.44 15.20 -7.58
C PRO A 105 11.06 16.05 -8.79
N VAL A 106 10.13 15.59 -9.63
CA VAL A 106 9.63 16.35 -10.79
C VAL A 106 8.86 17.61 -10.38
N VAL A 107 8.15 17.57 -9.25
CA VAL A 107 7.50 18.73 -8.64
C VAL A 107 8.56 19.65 -8.00
N SER A 108 9.50 19.06 -7.27
CA SER A 108 10.61 19.81 -6.64
C SER A 108 11.50 20.51 -7.67
N ALA A 109 11.60 19.96 -8.89
CA ALA A 109 12.32 20.54 -10.02
C ALA A 109 11.51 21.59 -10.79
N GLY A 110 10.25 21.86 -10.42
CA GLY A 110 9.37 22.82 -11.09
C GLY A 110 8.90 22.38 -12.47
N LEU A 111 8.99 21.08 -12.80
CA LEU A 111 8.54 20.55 -14.09
C LEU A 111 7.03 20.30 -14.12
N TYR A 112 6.42 20.06 -12.95
CA TYR A 112 4.99 19.83 -12.76
C TYR A 112 4.54 20.44 -11.44
N ASP A 113 3.28 20.85 -11.37
CA ASP A 113 2.66 21.28 -10.12
C ASP A 113 2.14 20.11 -9.32
N TYR A 114 2.23 20.21 -7.99
CA TYR A 114 1.55 19.29 -7.09
C TYR A 114 0.04 19.63 -7.10
N PRO A 115 -0.87 18.63 -7.20
CA PRO A 115 -2.30 18.89 -7.15
C PRO A 115 -2.69 19.70 -5.91
N ALA A 116 -3.64 20.63 -6.05
CA ALA A 116 -3.99 21.52 -4.95
C ALA A 116 -4.55 20.75 -3.74
N ASP A 117 -5.43 19.78 -4.01
CA ASP A 117 -5.99 18.88 -3.01
C ASP A 117 -6.24 17.49 -3.62
N PRO A 118 -5.21 16.63 -3.69
CA PRO A 118 -5.34 15.32 -4.32
C PRO A 118 -6.34 14.41 -3.61
N ILE A 119 -6.58 14.61 -2.30
CA ILE A 119 -7.53 13.80 -1.54
C ILE A 119 -8.96 14.20 -1.89
N ALA A 120 -9.25 15.50 -2.00
CA ALA A 120 -10.57 15.97 -2.45
C ALA A 120 -10.88 15.51 -3.88
N GLU A 121 -9.90 15.54 -4.78
CA GLU A 121 -10.05 15.03 -6.15
C GLU A 121 -10.31 13.52 -6.18
N LEU A 122 -9.60 12.73 -5.36
CA LEU A 122 -9.87 11.31 -5.18
C LEU A 122 -11.30 11.06 -4.66
N ALA A 123 -11.73 11.78 -3.63
CA ALA A 123 -13.06 11.64 -3.05
C ALA A 123 -14.18 12.02 -4.03
N ALA A 124 -13.93 12.99 -4.92
CA ALA A 124 -14.86 13.40 -5.96
C ALA A 124 -15.05 12.36 -7.08
N SER A 125 -14.21 11.32 -7.14
CA SER A 125 -14.28 10.27 -8.17
C SER A 125 -15.46 9.30 -7.99
N GLY A 126 -16.10 9.29 -6.81
CA GLY A 126 -17.16 8.35 -6.47
C GLY A 126 -16.67 6.96 -6.04
N ILE A 127 -15.35 6.76 -5.92
CA ILE A 127 -14.74 5.57 -5.34
C ILE A 127 -14.68 5.68 -3.81
N GLU A 128 -14.66 4.55 -3.11
CA GLU A 128 -14.38 4.51 -1.68
C GLU A 128 -12.91 4.88 -1.40
N VAL A 129 -12.70 5.97 -0.67
CA VAL A 129 -11.37 6.49 -0.32
C VAL A 129 -11.27 6.59 1.19
N HIS A 130 -10.22 5.98 1.74
CA HIS A 130 -9.82 6.13 3.14
C HIS A 130 -8.48 6.84 3.18
N ALA A 131 -8.43 8.00 3.83
CA ALA A 131 -7.25 8.85 3.82
C ALA A 131 -6.85 9.26 5.25
N PHE A 132 -5.63 8.92 5.65
CA PHE A 132 -5.11 9.28 6.97
C PHE A 132 -3.60 9.50 6.95
N ASN A 133 -3.06 10.17 7.97
CA ASN A 133 -1.64 10.46 8.04
C ASN A 133 -0.88 9.31 8.72
N ALA A 134 -0.46 8.31 7.94
CA ALA A 134 0.34 7.20 8.44
C ALA A 134 1.72 7.65 8.95
N GLY A 135 2.26 8.75 8.42
CA GLY A 135 3.49 9.37 8.91
C GLY A 135 3.37 9.85 10.35
N ALA A 136 2.30 10.56 10.68
CA ALA A 136 2.04 11.04 12.04
C ALA A 136 1.87 9.88 13.04
N ILE A 137 1.22 8.78 12.62
CA ILE A 137 1.11 7.56 13.44
C ILE A 137 2.49 6.94 13.66
N ALA A 138 3.31 6.83 12.62
CA ALA A 138 4.68 6.29 12.72
C ALA A 138 5.57 7.15 13.63
N ASP A 139 5.43 8.47 13.56
CA ASP A 139 6.14 9.42 14.43
C ASP A 139 5.70 9.29 15.89
N GLY A 140 4.40 9.11 16.15
CA GLY A 140 3.89 8.84 17.50
C GLY A 140 4.41 7.54 18.12
N LEU A 141 4.74 6.54 17.29
CA LEU A 141 5.41 5.30 17.69
C LEU A 141 6.94 5.46 17.77
N GLY A 142 7.49 6.61 17.40
CA GLY A 142 8.92 6.90 17.45
C GLY A 142 9.75 6.24 16.34
N ASN A 143 9.14 5.81 15.24
CA ASN A 143 9.85 5.19 14.12
C ASN A 143 9.14 5.41 12.78
N ALA A 144 9.61 6.41 12.01
CA ALA A 144 9.11 6.75 10.68
C ALA A 144 9.15 5.59 9.66
N LYS A 145 9.92 4.51 9.91
CA LYS A 145 9.96 3.32 9.02
C LYS A 145 8.73 2.43 9.17
N LEU A 146 7.80 2.74 10.07
CA LEU A 146 6.58 1.95 10.30
C LEU A 146 5.44 2.26 9.34
N VAL A 147 5.57 3.29 8.49
CA VAL A 147 4.51 3.72 7.55
C VAL A 147 3.99 2.54 6.72
N ASN A 148 4.87 1.68 6.21
CA ASN A 148 4.44 0.51 5.43
C ASN A 148 3.61 -0.48 6.25
N THR A 149 4.00 -0.77 7.48
CA THR A 149 3.26 -1.67 8.37
C THR A 149 1.91 -1.08 8.77
N ILE A 150 1.84 0.23 8.98
CA ILE A 150 0.59 0.95 9.25
C ILE A 150 -0.34 0.84 8.03
N MET A 151 0.16 1.12 6.83
CA MET A 151 -0.64 1.02 5.60
C MET A 151 -1.11 -0.42 5.33
N LEU A 152 -0.28 -1.43 5.63
CA LEU A 152 -0.67 -2.84 5.54
C LEU A 152 -1.73 -3.23 6.57
N GLY A 153 -1.66 -2.68 7.78
CA GLY A 153 -2.72 -2.83 8.79
C GLY A 153 -4.04 -2.23 8.30
N ALA A 154 -3.98 -1.04 7.70
CA ALA A 154 -5.16 -0.32 7.24
C ALA A 154 -5.95 -1.06 6.15
N ILE A 155 -5.29 -1.81 5.27
CA ILE A 155 -5.97 -2.60 4.23
C ILE A 155 -6.35 -4.02 4.66
N SER A 156 -5.99 -4.43 5.88
CA SER A 156 -5.99 -5.85 6.26
C SER A 156 -7.38 -6.50 6.25
N ASP A 157 -8.43 -5.72 6.55
CA ASP A 157 -9.83 -6.17 6.52
C ASP A 157 -10.40 -6.26 5.09
N HIS A 158 -9.67 -5.78 4.07
CA HIS A 158 -10.05 -5.88 2.66
C HIS A 158 -9.42 -7.07 1.93
N LEU A 159 -8.60 -7.87 2.61
CA LEU A 159 -7.90 -9.01 2.03
C LEU A 159 -8.76 -10.29 2.09
N PRO A 160 -8.55 -11.25 1.17
CA PRO A 160 -9.29 -12.53 1.18
C PRO A 160 -8.79 -13.52 2.23
N PHE A 161 -8.03 -13.05 3.23
CA PHE A 161 -7.53 -13.82 4.36
C PHE A 161 -7.53 -12.95 5.63
N PRO A 162 -7.58 -13.55 6.83
CA PRO A 162 -7.67 -12.79 8.08
C PRO A 162 -6.50 -11.81 8.28
N ALA A 163 -6.80 -10.65 8.87
CA ALA A 163 -5.80 -9.62 9.17
C ALA A 163 -4.62 -10.16 10.01
N GLU A 164 -4.91 -11.10 10.91
CA GLU A 164 -3.96 -11.74 11.79
C GLU A 164 -2.89 -12.50 11.00
N VAL A 165 -3.23 -13.11 9.86
CA VAL A 165 -2.28 -13.82 8.99
C VAL A 165 -1.25 -12.86 8.41
N LEU A 166 -1.68 -11.68 7.93
CA LEU A 166 -0.75 -10.65 7.44
C LEU A 166 0.13 -10.13 8.57
N LYS A 167 -0.47 -9.84 9.73
CA LYS A 167 0.24 -9.37 10.91
C LYS A 167 1.33 -10.34 11.34
N GLU A 168 1.00 -11.63 11.44
CA GLU A 168 1.96 -12.69 11.79
C GLU A 168 3.10 -12.75 10.78
N CYS A 169 2.81 -12.76 9.48
CA CYS A 169 3.83 -12.79 8.43
C CYS A 169 4.81 -11.60 8.51
N ILE A 170 4.32 -10.40 8.84
CA ILE A 170 5.16 -9.21 9.04
C ILE A 170 6.07 -9.39 10.26
N ILE A 171 5.51 -9.80 11.40
CA ILE A 171 6.21 -9.90 12.69
C ILE A 171 7.26 -11.01 12.67
N GLU A 172 6.97 -12.15 12.05
CA GLU A 172 7.89 -13.29 11.95
C GLU A 172 9.21 -12.92 11.28
N GLY A 173 9.20 -12.00 10.32
CA GLY A 173 10.42 -11.49 9.67
C GLY A 173 11.41 -10.83 10.64
N PHE A 174 10.93 -10.37 11.80
CA PHE A 174 11.76 -9.71 12.82
C PHE A 174 11.98 -10.58 14.07
N ARG A 175 11.07 -11.51 14.37
CA ARG A 175 10.98 -12.21 15.66
C ARG A 175 12.29 -12.89 16.09
N ALA A 176 13.00 -13.53 15.16
CA ALA A 176 14.24 -14.26 15.46
C ALA A 176 15.47 -13.37 15.71
N TYR A 177 15.50 -12.16 15.14
CA TYR A 177 16.74 -11.34 15.11
C TYR A 177 16.58 -9.95 15.73
N LYS A 178 15.36 -9.43 15.82
CA LYS A 178 15.03 -8.07 16.29
C LYS A 178 13.67 -8.05 17.01
N PRO A 179 13.53 -8.68 18.19
CA PRO A 179 12.24 -8.83 18.88
C PRO A 179 11.54 -7.49 19.18
N LYS A 180 12.29 -6.46 19.59
CA LYS A 180 11.72 -5.10 19.78
C LYS A 180 11.11 -4.51 18.51
N LEU A 181 11.66 -4.84 17.34
CA LEU A 181 11.07 -4.43 16.06
C LEU A 181 9.81 -5.24 15.74
N ALA A 182 9.74 -6.49 16.18
CA ALA A 182 8.55 -7.31 16.03
C ALA A 182 7.38 -6.69 16.82
N ASP A 183 7.62 -6.30 18.08
CA ASP A 183 6.60 -5.70 18.96
C ASP A 183 6.08 -4.36 18.43
N ILE A 184 6.96 -3.46 18.03
CA ILE A 184 6.56 -2.14 17.52
C ILE A 184 5.85 -2.24 16.16
N ASN A 185 6.21 -3.22 15.31
CA ASN A 185 5.48 -3.47 14.07
C ASN A 185 4.08 -4.05 14.35
N ALA A 186 3.93 -4.88 15.38
CA ALA A 186 2.61 -5.37 15.79
C ALA A 186 1.69 -4.20 16.20
N GLN A 187 2.20 -3.26 17.00
CA GLN A 187 1.48 -2.06 17.40
C GLN A 187 1.16 -1.16 16.19
N ALA A 188 2.13 -0.97 15.29
CA ALA A 188 1.96 -0.19 14.07
C ALA A 188 0.85 -0.77 13.17
N PHE A 189 0.80 -2.09 13.04
CA PHE A 189 -0.24 -2.78 12.28
C PHE A 189 -1.63 -2.54 12.88
N ASP A 190 -1.77 -2.67 14.20
CA ASP A 190 -3.05 -2.45 14.89
C ASP A 190 -3.51 -0.99 14.80
N ALA A 191 -2.58 -0.04 14.93
CA ALA A 191 -2.85 1.38 14.73
C ALA A 191 -3.31 1.66 13.29
N GLY A 192 -2.68 1.03 12.30
CA GLY A 192 -3.08 1.08 10.90
C GLY A 192 -4.49 0.55 10.67
N ARG A 193 -4.80 -0.64 11.21
CA ARG A 193 -6.14 -1.25 11.10
C ARG A 193 -7.22 -0.35 11.68
N THR A 194 -6.94 0.31 12.81
CA THR A 194 -7.88 1.27 13.42
C THR A 194 -8.03 2.52 12.56
N ALA A 195 -6.93 3.07 12.06
CA ALA A 195 -6.95 4.30 11.26
C ALA A 195 -7.62 4.12 9.88
N GLY A 196 -7.43 2.96 9.25
CA GLY A 196 -8.02 2.61 7.95
C GLY A 196 -9.53 2.41 7.95
N GLN A 197 -10.18 2.41 9.12
CA GLN A 197 -11.65 2.37 9.24
C GLN A 197 -12.30 3.76 9.14
N VAL A 198 -11.50 4.82 9.13
CA VAL A 198 -11.98 6.21 9.07
C VAL A 198 -11.93 6.67 7.60
N ALA A 199 -13.11 6.89 7.03
CA ALA A 199 -13.30 7.48 5.70
C ALA A 199 -13.20 9.01 5.74
#